data_AF-A0A2N2Z1Q0-F1
#
_entry.id   AF-A0A2N2Z1Q0-F1
#
_cell.length_a   1.000
_cell.length_b   1.000
_cell.length_c   1.000
_cell.angle_alpha   90.00
_cell.angle_beta   90.00
_cell.angle_gamma   90.00
#
_symmetry.space_group_name_H-M   'P 1'
#
loop_
_entity.id
_entity.type
_entity.pdbx_description
1 polymer ?
#
loop_
_entity_poly.entity_id
_entity_poly.type
_entity_poly.pdbx_seq_one_letter_code
_entity_poly.pdbx_strand_id
1 'polypeptide(L)' 'MSLIFDIKKYSINDGPGIRLTVFFKGCPLNCIWCHNPEGISPKKEKMHNRN' A
#
# COMPACT_ATOMS: atom_id res chain seq x y z
N MET A 1 1.17 2.74 16.33
CA MET A 1 2.23 2.12 15.50
C MET A 1 1.64 1.83 14.14
N SER A 2 2.18 2.41 13.07
CA SER A 2 1.66 2.22 11.71
C SER A 2 2.25 0.96 11.07
N LEU A 3 1.47 0.26 10.26
CA LEU A 3 1.89 -0.94 9.53
C LEU A 3 1.98 -0.63 8.03
N ILE A 4 2.96 -1.21 7.35
CA ILE A 4 3.21 -1.04 5.91
C ILE A 4 2.96 -2.38 5.23
N PHE A 5 2.35 -2.37 4.03
CA PHE A 5 2.17 -3.59 3.22
C PHE A 5 2.92 -3.58 1.90
N ASP A 6 3.36 -2.42 1.40
CA ASP A 6 4.16 -2.31 0.18
C ASP A 6 5.02 -1.03 0.17
N ILE A 7 6.14 -1.06 -0.55
CA ILE A 7 7.01 0.08 -0.80
C ILE A 7 7.40 0.06 -2.29
N LYS A 8 6.84 1.00 -3.07
CA LYS A 8 7.14 1.14 -4.50
C LYS A 8 8.19 2.20 -4.75
N LYS A 9 9.30 1.79 -5.35
CA LYS A 9 10.34 2.69 -5.84
C LYS A 9 9.97 3.15 -7.26
N TYR A 10 10.40 4.36 -7.61
CA TYR A 10 10.21 4.93 -8.96
C TYR A 10 8.75 5.09 -9.40
N SER A 11 7.84 5.38 -8.48
CA SER A 11 6.45 5.69 -8.83
C SER A 11 6.38 7.05 -9.54
N ILE A 12 5.95 7.04 -10.81
CA ILE A 12 5.73 8.25 -11.62
C ILE A 12 4.24 8.62 -11.72
N ASN A 13 3.34 7.70 -11.35
CA ASN A 13 1.90 7.88 -11.45
C ASN A 13 1.26 8.35 -10.15
N ASP A 14 1.97 8.26 -9.02
CA ASP A 14 1.47 8.60 -7.68
C ASP A 14 1.68 10.10 -7.32
N GLY A 15 2.06 10.92 -8.30
CA GLY A 15 2.27 12.36 -8.15
C GLY A 15 3.35 12.90 -9.09
N PRO A 16 3.62 14.22 -9.09
CA PRO A 16 4.61 14.82 -9.98
C PRO A 16 6.04 14.33 -9.68
N GLY A 17 6.78 13.96 -10.73
CA GLY A 17 8.18 13.50 -10.63
C GLY A 17 8.32 12.03 -10.22
N ILE A 18 9.55 11.62 -9.88
CA ILE A 18 9.86 10.27 -9.42
C ILE A 18 9.67 10.20 -7.91
N ARG A 19 8.85 9.26 -7.43
CA ARG A 19 8.51 9.10 -6.01
C ARG A 19 8.89 7.73 -5.47
N LEU A 20 9.09 7.70 -4.15
CA LEU A 20 9.04 6.49 -3.33
C LEU A 20 7.68 6.49 -2.65
N THR A 21 6.79 5.58 -3.05
CA THR A 21 5.46 5.47 -2.48
C THR A 21 5.46 4.40 -1.39
N VAL A 22 5.01 4.76 -0.18
CA VAL A 22 4.89 3.85 0.96
C VAL A 22 3.41 3.59 1.21
N PHE A 23 3.00 2.33 1.13
CA PHE A 23 1.60 1.92 1.31
C PHE A 23 1.34 1.42 2.72
N PHE A 24 0.45 2.11 3.43
CA PHE A 24 0.08 1.78 4.82
C PHE A 24 -1.12 0.85 4.88
N LYS A 25 -1.15 -0.01 5.90
CA LYS A 25 -2.32 -0.80 6.26
C LYS A 25 -3.30 -0.01 7.10
N GLY A 26 -4.57 -0.41 7.00
CA GLY A 26 -5.70 0.18 7.70
C GLY A 26 -6.43 1.17 6.82
N CYS A 27 -7.39 0.70 6.05
CA CYS A 27 -8.36 1.53 5.33
C CYS A 27 -9.76 1.28 5.91
N PRO A 28 -10.48 2.30 6.39
CA PRO A 28 -11.82 2.12 6.96
C PRO A 28 -12.91 1.91 5.89
N LEU A 29 -12.55 2.01 4.60
CA LEU A 29 -13.46 1.87 3.48
C LEU A 29 -13.46 0.44 2.94
N ASN A 30 -14.57 0.05 2.31
CA ASN A 30 -14.71 -1.24 1.64
C ASN A 30 -15.21 -1.07 0.20
N CYS A 31 -14.46 -0.30 -0.60
CA CYS A 31 -14.79 -0.01 -1.98
C CYS A 31 -14.87 -1.29 -2.82
N ILE A 32 -15.93 -1.45 -3.63
CA ILE A 32 -16.13 -2.62 -4.51
C ILE A 32 -14.96 -2.77 -5.51
N TRP A 33 -14.35 -1.65 -5.92
CA TRP A 33 -13.22 -1.58 -6.85
C TRP A 33 -11.91 -1.21 -6.14
N CYS A 34 -11.69 -1.63 -4.90
CA CYS A 34 -10.44 -1.33 -4.22
C CYS A 34 -9.24 -1.87 -5.01
N HIS A 35 -8.33 -1.00 -5.42
CA HIS A 35 -7.11 -1.38 -6.15
C HIS A 35 -6.05 -2.00 -5.24
N ASN A 36 -6.16 -1.80 -3.92
CA ASN A 36 -5.23 -2.31 -2.91
C ASN A 36 -5.99 -2.95 -1.72
N PRO A 37 -6.71 -4.08 -1.93
CA PRO A 37 -7.46 -4.75 -0.87
C PRO A 37 -6.60 -5.25 0.30
N GLU A 38 -5.30 -5.44 0.08
CA GLU A 38 -4.30 -5.86 1.07
C GLU A 38 -4.09 -4.80 2.16
N GLY A 39 -4.37 -3.54 1.82
CA GLY A 39 -4.31 -2.39 2.73
C GLY A 39 -5.52 -2.27 3.67
N ILE A 40 -6.61 -3.02 3.44
CA ILE A 40 -7.84 -2.89 4.24
C ILE A 40 -7.63 -3.44 5.66
N SER A 41 -7.12 -4.68 5.76
CA SER A 41 -6.89 -5.36 7.04
C SER A 41 -5.86 -4.59 7.89
N PRO A 42 -6.21 -4.14 9.11
CA PRO A 42 -5.25 -3.52 10.02
C PRO A 42 -4.36 -4.54 10.73
N LYS A 43 -4.50 -5.84 10.44
CA LYS A 43 -3.73 -6.91 11.10
C LYS A 43 -2.29 -6.96 10.56
N LYS A 44 -1.37 -7.31 11.46
CA LYS A 44 0.03 -7.60 11.11
C LYS A 44 0.06 -8.89 10.27
N GLU A 45 0.66 -8.78 9.09
CA GLU A 45 0.85 -9.89 8.15
C GLU A 45 2.28 -9.79 7.59
N LYS A 46 2.80 -10.90 7.04
CA LYS A 46 4.13 -10.91 6.42
C LYS A 46 4.08 -10.11 5.12
N MET A 47 5.00 -9.16 4.95
CA MET A 47 5.18 -8.44 3.69
C MET A 47 5.87 -9.38 2.69
N HIS A 48 5.20 -9.72 1.60
CA HIS A 48 5.74 -10.60 0.57
C HIS A 48 6.41 -9.77 -0.52
N ASN A 49 7.74 -9.78 -0.58
CA ASN A 49 8.44 -9.29 -1.75
C ASN A 49 8.29 -10.32 -2.87
N ARG A 50 7.44 -10.05 -3.85
CA ARG A 50 7.55 -10.73 -5.15
C ARG A 50 8.77 -10.13 -5.83
N ASN A 51 9.88 -10.87 -5.78
CA ASN A 51 11.09 -10.59 -6.55
C ASN A 51 10.79 -10.62 -8.04
#